data_AF-A0A1L9THV9-F1
#
_entry.id   AF-A0A1L9THV9-F1
#
_cell.length_a   1.000
_cell.length_b   1.000
_cell.length_c   1.000
_cell.angle_alpha   90.00
_cell.angle_beta   90.00
_cell.angle_gamma   90.00
#
_symmetry.space_group_name_H-M   'P 1'
#
loop_
_entity.id
_entity.type
_entity.pdbx_description
1 polymer ?
#
loop_
_entity_poly.entity_id
_entity_poly.type
_entity_poly.pdbx_seq_one_letter_code
_entity_poly.pdbx_strand_id
1 'polypeptide(L)'
;MGTDIVQRYGPGMSFYRSQIKPSRPKIRPEDAALKEYCAALRELTITNKLLENKVKQLCSESVRLNLDVSIVKQYMSTVHGELLVTWQADTLTRLVEVIYERHGWRMPGEILVGDHDNLDRDTLSKVYVMAAKKIKKETVTKKAVGLSEPYYLALQRFDKGAGLQSVDGVNAGVPRTYAQRING
;
A
#
# COMPACT_ATOMS: atom_id res chain seq x y z
N MET A 1 35.38 79.94 53.67
CA MET A 1 35.28 80.93 52.57
C MET A 1 34.59 80.26 51.37
N GLY A 2 33.26 80.11 51.37
CA GLY A 2 32.58 79.39 50.27
C GLY A 2 31.10 79.69 50.07
N THR A 3 30.47 80.40 51.00
CA THR A 3 29.03 80.74 50.94
C THR A 3 28.73 82.01 50.13
N ASP A 4 29.72 82.88 49.91
CA ASP A 4 29.54 84.20 49.27
C ASP A 4 29.50 84.13 47.72
N ILE A 5 30.19 83.15 47.11
CA ILE A 5 30.23 82.98 45.65
C ILE A 5 28.91 82.42 45.09
N VAL A 6 28.29 81.47 45.80
CA VAL A 6 27.02 80.84 45.37
C VAL A 6 25.86 81.83 45.41
N GLN A 7 25.90 82.79 46.33
CA GLN A 7 24.87 83.84 46.44
C GLN A 7 24.99 84.90 45.34
N ARG A 8 26.20 85.24 44.88
CA ARG A 8 26.42 86.22 43.80
C ARG A 8 26.29 85.67 42.39
N TYR A 9 26.69 84.42 42.17
CA TYR A 9 26.80 83.85 40.81
C TYR A 9 25.88 82.65 40.57
N GLY A 10 25.09 82.25 41.56
CA GLY A 10 24.17 81.13 41.48
C GLY A 10 24.87 79.76 41.48
N PRO A 11 24.09 78.67 41.44
CA PRO A 11 24.63 77.32 41.27
C PRO A 11 25.44 77.21 39.96
N GLY A 12 26.55 76.50 39.97
CA GLY A 12 27.37 76.29 38.76
C GLY A 12 26.61 75.61 37.62
N MET A 13 27.06 75.76 36.39
CA MET A 13 26.39 75.26 35.16
C MET A 13 26.02 73.76 35.17
N SER A 14 26.74 72.94 35.94
CA SER A 14 26.44 71.52 36.16
C SER A 14 25.09 71.32 36.85
N PHE A 15 24.68 72.23 37.74
CA PHE A 15 23.39 72.20 38.41
C PHE A 15 22.23 72.31 37.41
N TYR A 16 22.29 73.28 36.50
CA TYR A 16 21.27 73.42 35.46
C TYR A 16 21.31 72.26 34.46
N ARG A 17 22.50 71.77 34.09
CA ARG A 17 22.64 70.59 33.23
C ARG A 17 22.04 69.32 33.85
N SER A 18 22.14 69.15 35.16
CA SER A 18 21.54 67.99 35.85
C SER A 18 20.00 67.99 35.82
N GLN A 19 19.38 69.16 35.60
CA GLN A 19 17.93 69.30 35.46
C GLN A 19 17.45 69.11 34.02
N ILE A 20 18.35 69.17 33.04
CA ILE A 20 18.03 68.85 31.65
C ILE A 20 17.91 67.33 31.54
N LYS A 21 16.70 66.81 31.70
CA LYS A 21 16.40 65.42 31.38
C LYS A 21 16.64 65.23 29.88
N PRO A 22 17.48 64.27 29.44
CA PRO A 22 17.61 63.98 28.03
C PRO A 22 16.24 63.60 27.50
N SER A 23 15.73 64.37 26.51
CA SER A 23 14.54 64.00 25.76
C SER A 23 14.86 62.69 25.06
N ARG A 24 14.42 61.56 25.64
CA ARG A 24 14.43 60.28 24.92
C ARG A 24 13.62 60.53 23.65
N PRO A 25 14.15 60.19 22.46
CA PRO A 25 13.34 60.28 21.26
C PRO A 25 12.11 59.41 21.48
N LYS A 26 10.95 60.06 21.66
CA LYS A 26 9.66 59.39 21.68
C LYS A 26 9.51 58.81 20.28
N ILE A 27 9.75 57.51 20.14
CA ILE A 27 9.42 56.77 18.93
C ILE A 27 7.96 57.09 18.67
N ARG A 28 7.68 57.74 17.53
CA ARG A 28 6.31 58.09 17.23
C ARG A 28 5.54 56.79 17.02
N PRO A 29 4.31 56.67 17.55
CA PRO A 29 3.55 55.43 17.44
C PRO A 29 3.34 54.99 15.98
N GLU A 30 3.33 55.94 15.03
CA GLU A 30 3.33 55.69 13.58
C GLU A 30 4.58 54.93 13.08
N ASP A 31 5.78 55.26 13.58
CA ASP A 31 7.03 54.59 13.20
C ASP A 31 7.14 53.18 13.77
N ALA A 32 6.55 52.95 14.95
CA ALA A 32 6.46 51.62 15.56
C ALA A 32 5.50 50.72 14.77
N ALA A 33 4.31 51.23 14.43
CA ALA A 33 3.31 50.53 13.63
C ALA A 33 3.82 50.18 12.22
N LEU A 34 4.56 51.10 11.57
CA LEU A 34 5.17 50.83 10.27
C LEU A 34 6.27 49.75 10.34
N LYS A 35 7.03 49.68 11.43
CA LYS A 35 8.02 48.62 11.64
C LYS A 35 7.36 47.26 11.87
N GLU A 36 6.30 47.21 12.67
CA GLU A 36 5.50 46.00 12.89
C GLU A 36 4.84 45.52 11.59
N TYR A 37 4.26 46.43 10.81
CA TYR A 37 3.71 46.12 9.49
C TYR A 37 4.77 45.56 8.54
N CYS A 38 5.94 46.20 8.45
CA CYS A 38 7.04 45.71 7.63
C CYS A 38 7.55 44.34 8.09
N ALA A 39 7.58 44.08 9.40
CA ALA A 39 7.97 42.78 9.95
C ALA A 39 6.94 41.70 9.57
N ALA A 40 5.65 41.97 9.79
CA ALA A 40 4.57 41.06 9.41
C ALA A 40 4.55 40.78 7.89
N LEU A 41 4.79 41.79 7.06
CA LEU A 41 4.86 41.61 5.60
C LEU A 41 6.03 40.72 5.18
N ARG A 42 7.20 40.86 5.84
CA ARG A 42 8.36 39.99 5.59
C ARG A 42 8.09 38.57 6.01
N GLU A 43 7.51 38.37 7.19
CA GLU A 43 7.11 37.05 7.67
C GLU A 43 6.11 36.40 6.72
N LEU A 44 5.08 37.15 6.31
CA LEU A 44 4.09 36.67 5.34
C LEU A 44 4.73 36.27 4.00
N THR A 45 5.70 37.06 3.53
CA THR A 45 6.43 36.77 2.30
C THR A 45 7.26 35.48 2.44
N ILE A 46 7.92 35.29 3.58
CA ILE A 46 8.70 34.08 3.88
C ILE A 46 7.77 32.86 3.96
N THR A 47 6.64 32.98 4.65
CA THR A 47 5.68 31.87 4.78
C THR A 47 5.05 31.51 3.44
N ASN A 48 4.71 32.50 2.61
CA ASN A 48 4.20 32.23 1.26
C ASN A 48 5.22 31.47 0.42
N LYS A 49 6.49 31.89 0.43
CA LYS A 49 7.56 31.18 -0.29
C LYS A 49 7.75 29.74 0.23
N LEU A 50 7.63 29.53 1.54
CA LEU A 50 7.68 28.19 2.13
C LEU A 50 6.50 27.32 1.66
N LEU A 51 5.29 27.88 1.64
CA LEU A 51 4.10 27.19 1.16
C LEU A 51 4.22 26.83 -0.32
N GLU A 52 4.69 27.74 -1.16
CA GLU A 52 4.96 27.46 -2.57
C GLU A 52 5.93 26.28 -2.75
N ASN A 53 7.00 26.23 -1.96
CA ASN A 53 7.96 25.13 -2.00
C ASN A 53 7.32 23.81 -1.55
N LYS A 54 6.51 23.81 -0.49
CA LYS A 54 5.79 22.62 -0.03
C LYS A 54 4.78 22.13 -1.07
N VAL A 55 4.06 23.04 -1.73
CA VAL A 55 3.13 22.69 -2.81
C VAL A 55 3.87 22.04 -3.97
N LYS A 56 5.01 22.62 -4.39
CA LYS A 56 5.85 22.02 -5.45
C LYS A 56 6.35 20.63 -5.08
N GLN A 57 6.75 20.42 -3.82
CA GLN A 57 7.16 19.11 -3.32
C GLN A 57 5.99 18.10 -3.32
N LEU A 58 4.82 18.50 -2.82
CA LEU A 58 3.64 17.63 -2.84
C LEU A 58 3.21 17.27 -4.27
N CYS A 59 3.32 18.21 -5.22
CA CYS A 59 3.08 17.93 -6.63
C CYS A 59 4.05 16.90 -7.18
N SER A 60 5.35 17.00 -6.91
CA SER A 60 6.33 16.02 -7.40
C SER A 60 6.16 14.64 -6.75
N GLU A 61 5.86 14.60 -5.45
CA GLU A 61 5.55 13.36 -4.73
C GLU A 61 4.27 12.70 -5.25
N SER A 62 3.24 13.48 -5.55
CA SER A 62 1.99 13.00 -6.14
C SER A 62 2.20 12.41 -7.55
N VAL A 63 3.03 13.05 -8.38
CA VAL A 63 3.39 12.50 -9.70
C VAL A 63 4.11 11.16 -9.55
N ARG A 64 5.09 11.06 -8.63
CA ARG A 64 5.81 9.81 -8.36
C ARG A 64 4.85 8.72 -7.87
N LEU A 65 3.96 9.04 -6.93
CA LEU A 65 2.98 8.10 -6.42
C LEU A 65 2.04 7.58 -7.52
N ASN A 66 1.61 8.44 -8.44
CA ASN A 66 0.79 8.02 -9.58
C ASN A 66 1.54 7.06 -10.52
N LEU A 67 2.83 7.25 -10.72
CA LEU A 67 3.67 6.32 -11.48
C LEU A 67 3.75 4.97 -10.77
N ASP A 68 4.06 4.97 -9.47
CA ASP A 68 4.14 3.73 -8.67
C ASP A 68 2.82 2.96 -8.68
N VAL A 69 1.68 3.65 -8.54
CA VAL A 69 0.34 3.04 -8.64
C VAL A 69 0.11 2.47 -10.04
N SER A 70 0.52 3.16 -11.09
CA SER A 70 0.36 2.68 -12.47
C SER A 70 1.20 1.42 -12.73
N ILE A 71 2.43 1.39 -12.22
CA ILE A 71 3.33 0.23 -12.28
C ILE A 71 2.70 -0.96 -11.54
N VAL A 72 2.22 -0.76 -10.31
CA VAL A 72 1.56 -1.82 -9.54
C VAL A 72 0.31 -2.32 -10.24
N LYS A 73 -0.52 -1.43 -10.79
CA LYS A 73 -1.69 -1.82 -11.59
C LYS A 73 -1.31 -2.66 -12.80
N GLN A 74 -0.24 -2.28 -13.50
CA GLN A 74 0.26 -3.03 -14.64
C GLN A 74 0.74 -4.43 -14.20
N TYR A 75 1.57 -4.52 -13.15
CA TYR A 75 2.00 -5.81 -12.59
C TYR A 75 0.82 -6.66 -12.12
N MET A 76 -0.17 -6.06 -11.46
CA MET A 76 -1.37 -6.79 -11.06
C MET A 76 -2.10 -7.31 -12.29
N SER A 77 -2.27 -6.52 -13.35
CA SER A 77 -2.95 -6.96 -14.57
C SER A 77 -2.21 -8.07 -15.31
N THR A 78 -0.88 -8.07 -15.33
CA THR A 78 -0.09 -9.13 -15.96
C THR A 78 -0.10 -10.40 -15.13
N VAL A 79 0.01 -10.29 -13.81
CA VAL A 79 0.04 -11.44 -12.90
C VAL A 79 -1.36 -12.04 -12.68
N HIS A 80 -2.43 -11.24 -12.76
CA HIS A 80 -3.80 -11.73 -12.48
C HIS A 80 -4.21 -12.87 -13.41
N GLY A 81 -3.81 -12.83 -14.68
CA GLY A 81 -4.18 -13.88 -15.65
C GLY A 81 -3.57 -15.22 -15.28
N GLU A 82 -2.26 -15.26 -15.07
CA GLU A 82 -1.51 -16.52 -14.85
C GLU A 82 -1.66 -17.06 -13.43
N LEU A 83 -1.62 -16.17 -12.43
CA LEU A 83 -1.75 -16.57 -11.03
C LEU A 83 -3.17 -16.99 -10.69
N LEU A 84 -4.21 -16.28 -11.16
CA LEU A 84 -5.59 -16.67 -10.87
C LEU A 84 -5.92 -18.03 -11.51
N VAL A 85 -5.44 -18.29 -12.73
CA VAL A 85 -5.65 -19.57 -13.41
C VAL A 85 -4.96 -20.72 -12.67
N THR A 86 -3.71 -20.54 -12.22
CA THR A 86 -2.99 -21.57 -11.46
C THR A 86 -3.60 -21.85 -10.10
N TRP A 87 -3.98 -20.81 -9.34
CA TRP A 87 -4.62 -20.97 -8.03
C TRP A 87 -6.03 -21.54 -8.12
N GLN A 88 -6.80 -21.14 -9.14
CA GLN A 88 -8.13 -21.69 -9.38
C GLN A 88 -8.04 -23.18 -9.74
N ALA A 89 -7.09 -23.57 -10.59
CA ALA A 89 -6.85 -24.95 -10.94
C ALA A 89 -6.43 -25.79 -9.72
N ASP A 90 -5.51 -25.28 -8.90
CA ASP A 90 -5.06 -25.95 -7.67
C ASP A 90 -6.20 -26.12 -6.66
N THR A 91 -6.97 -25.06 -6.40
CA THR A 91 -8.11 -25.09 -5.47
C THR A 91 -9.18 -26.09 -5.92
N LEU A 92 -9.49 -26.13 -7.22
CA LEU A 92 -10.47 -27.06 -7.78
C LEU A 92 -9.95 -28.50 -7.79
N THR A 93 -8.67 -28.71 -8.06
CA THR A 93 -8.02 -30.03 -7.96
C THR A 93 -8.11 -30.55 -6.53
N ARG A 94 -7.75 -29.71 -5.55
CA ARG A 94 -7.84 -30.04 -4.13
C ARG A 94 -9.27 -30.30 -3.68
N LEU A 95 -10.23 -29.56 -4.23
CA LEU A 95 -11.65 -29.79 -3.95
C LEU A 95 -12.11 -31.17 -4.46
N VAL A 96 -11.66 -31.59 -5.64
CA VAL A 96 -11.95 -32.94 -6.16
C VAL A 96 -11.36 -34.00 -5.24
N GLU A 97 -10.10 -33.87 -4.82
CA GLU A 97 -9.44 -34.80 -3.89
C GLU A 97 -10.22 -34.95 -2.59
N VAL A 98 -10.57 -33.83 -1.94
CA VAL A 98 -11.31 -33.84 -0.68
C VAL A 98 -12.70 -34.48 -0.83
N ILE A 99 -13.40 -34.26 -1.95
CA ILE A 99 -14.69 -34.91 -2.23
C ILE A 99 -14.51 -36.43 -2.33
N TYR A 100 -13.49 -36.89 -3.06
CA TYR A 100 -13.24 -38.32 -3.26
C TYR A 100 -12.75 -39.01 -1.98
N GLU A 101 -11.88 -38.37 -1.20
CA GLU A 101 -11.45 -38.85 0.12
C GLU A 101 -12.62 -39.00 1.09
N ARG A 102 -13.47 -37.95 1.21
CA ARG A 102 -14.63 -37.94 2.10
C ARG A 102 -15.65 -39.02 1.76
N HIS A 103 -15.77 -39.39 0.48
CA HIS A 103 -16.70 -40.41 0.01
C HIS A 103 -16.07 -41.82 -0.10
N GLY A 104 -14.77 -41.96 0.15
CA GLY A 104 -14.05 -43.22 -0.04
C GLY A 104 -14.07 -43.70 -1.49
N TRP A 105 -14.20 -42.78 -2.45
CA TRP A 105 -14.26 -43.11 -3.87
C TRP A 105 -12.85 -43.20 -4.46
N ARG A 106 -12.65 -44.13 -5.39
CA ARG A 106 -11.43 -44.16 -6.21
C ARG A 106 -11.59 -43.24 -7.41
N MET A 107 -10.52 -42.55 -7.76
CA MET A 107 -10.51 -41.68 -8.94
C MET A 107 -10.61 -42.54 -10.22
N PRO A 108 -11.12 -41.97 -11.34
CA PRO A 108 -11.14 -42.67 -12.62
C PRO A 108 -9.72 -43.15 -13.00
N GLY A 109 -9.54 -44.46 -13.21
CA GLY A 109 -8.22 -45.08 -13.38
C GLY A 109 -7.76 -45.91 -12.18
N GLU A 110 -8.61 -46.08 -11.15
CA GLU A 110 -8.32 -46.81 -9.89
C GLU A 110 -7.20 -46.22 -9.04
N ILE A 111 -6.77 -45.00 -9.34
CA ILE A 111 -5.71 -44.31 -8.62
C ILE A 111 -6.27 -43.84 -7.26
N LEU A 112 -5.56 -44.18 -6.18
CA LEU A 112 -5.83 -43.70 -4.83
C LEU A 112 -5.48 -42.22 -4.73
N VAL A 113 -6.28 -41.44 -4.01
CA VAL A 113 -6.01 -40.02 -3.77
C VAL A 113 -4.66 -39.90 -3.04
N GLY A 114 -3.65 -39.32 -3.69
CA GLY A 114 -2.28 -39.22 -3.18
C GLY A 114 -1.22 -40.05 -3.93
N ASP A 115 -1.60 -41.08 -4.70
CA ASP A 115 -0.63 -41.92 -5.48
C ASP A 115 -0.32 -41.32 -6.88
N HIS A 116 -0.52 -40.01 -7.04
CA HIS A 116 -0.49 -39.31 -8.32
C HIS A 116 0.93 -38.91 -8.77
N ASP A 117 1.93 -39.05 -7.90
CA ASP A 117 3.30 -38.55 -8.11
C ASP A 117 4.05 -39.23 -9.28
N ASN A 118 3.61 -40.41 -9.71
CA ASN A 118 4.25 -41.20 -10.77
C ASN A 118 3.55 -41.10 -12.14
N LEU A 119 2.45 -40.35 -12.26
CA LEU A 119 1.67 -40.23 -13.50
C LEU A 119 2.14 -39.06 -14.37
N ASP A 120 2.11 -39.29 -15.68
CA ASP A 120 2.33 -38.24 -16.66
C ASP A 120 1.30 -37.12 -16.53
N ARG A 121 1.75 -35.87 -16.67
CA ARG A 121 0.97 -34.64 -16.38
C ARG A 121 -0.32 -34.57 -17.20
N ASP A 122 -0.26 -34.99 -18.46
CA ASP A 122 -1.42 -34.97 -19.38
C ASP A 122 -2.44 -36.05 -19.00
N THR A 123 -1.95 -37.18 -18.50
CA THR A 123 -2.80 -38.27 -18.00
C THR A 123 -3.50 -37.84 -16.72
N LEU A 124 -2.77 -37.20 -15.81
CA LEU A 124 -3.32 -36.70 -14.54
C LEU A 124 -4.39 -35.61 -14.77
N SER A 125 -4.13 -34.67 -15.67
CA SER A 125 -5.11 -33.64 -16.07
C SER A 125 -6.43 -34.25 -16.57
N LYS A 126 -6.35 -35.27 -17.44
CA LYS A 126 -7.53 -36.00 -17.93
C LYS A 126 -8.28 -36.72 -16.81
N VAL A 127 -7.56 -37.33 -15.87
CA VAL A 127 -8.16 -38.03 -14.72
C VAL A 127 -8.95 -37.06 -13.84
N TYR A 128 -8.39 -35.89 -13.50
CA TYR A 128 -9.11 -34.88 -12.70
C TYR A 128 -10.31 -34.29 -13.44
N VAL A 129 -10.22 -34.04 -14.75
CA VAL A 129 -11.37 -33.58 -15.56
C VAL A 129 -12.49 -34.63 -15.57
N MET A 130 -12.15 -35.90 -15.76
CA MET A 130 -13.13 -36.99 -15.71
C MET A 130 -13.74 -37.17 -14.31
N ALA A 131 -12.93 -37.00 -13.26
CA ALA A 131 -13.39 -37.07 -11.88
C ALA A 131 -14.37 -35.93 -11.56
N ALA A 132 -14.00 -34.69 -11.89
CA ALA A 132 -14.84 -33.50 -11.69
C ALA A 132 -16.20 -33.64 -12.40
N LYS A 133 -16.23 -34.21 -13.61
CA LYS A 133 -17.48 -34.48 -14.35
C LYS A 133 -18.37 -35.57 -13.72
N LYS A 134 -17.78 -36.52 -12.98
CA LYS A 134 -18.53 -37.59 -12.30
C LYS A 134 -19.16 -37.13 -10.98
N ILE A 135 -18.71 -36.02 -10.40
CA ILE A 135 -19.26 -35.47 -9.17
C ILE A 135 -20.66 -34.92 -9.43
N LYS A 136 -21.65 -35.35 -8.64
CA LYS A 136 -23.04 -34.88 -8.74
C LYS A 136 -23.28 -33.66 -7.83
N LYS A 137 -24.25 -32.81 -8.19
CA LYS A 137 -24.64 -31.62 -7.40
C LYS A 137 -24.96 -31.96 -5.94
N GLU A 138 -25.63 -33.10 -5.73
CA GLU A 138 -26.03 -33.58 -4.41
C GLU A 138 -24.86 -34.01 -3.53
N THR A 139 -23.78 -34.51 -4.16
CA THR A 139 -22.54 -34.91 -3.49
C THR A 139 -21.86 -33.70 -2.87
N VAL A 140 -21.80 -32.59 -3.62
CA VAL A 140 -21.21 -31.32 -3.19
C VAL A 140 -22.07 -30.62 -2.13
N THR A 141 -23.39 -30.56 -2.35
CA THR A 141 -24.30 -29.73 -1.55
C THR A 141 -24.86 -30.41 -0.31
N LYS A 142 -24.99 -31.74 -0.27
CA LYS A 142 -25.75 -32.44 0.78
C LYS A 142 -25.03 -33.60 1.47
N LYS A 143 -24.20 -34.38 0.76
CA LYS A 143 -23.76 -35.70 1.26
C LYS A 143 -22.41 -35.77 1.98
N ALA A 144 -21.48 -34.81 1.80
CA ALA A 144 -20.24 -34.81 2.59
C ALA A 144 -19.54 -33.47 2.78
N VAL A 145 -19.67 -32.53 1.83
CA VAL A 145 -18.84 -31.30 1.85
C VAL A 145 -19.65 -30.05 2.22
N GLY A 146 -20.97 -30.08 2.08
CA GLY A 146 -21.86 -28.98 2.52
C GLY A 146 -21.57 -27.66 1.81
N LEU A 147 -21.08 -27.71 0.57
CA LEU A 147 -20.69 -26.53 -0.19
C LEU A 147 -21.87 -25.96 -0.99
N SER A 148 -21.83 -24.64 -1.19
CA SER A 148 -22.82 -23.90 -1.96
C SER A 148 -22.83 -24.29 -3.44
N GLU A 149 -23.98 -24.17 -4.11
CA GLU A 149 -24.18 -24.43 -5.54
C GLU A 149 -23.11 -23.86 -6.51
N PRO A 150 -22.57 -22.63 -6.34
CA PRO A 150 -21.48 -22.10 -7.16
C PRO A 150 -20.23 -23.00 -7.24
N TYR A 151 -19.90 -23.76 -6.19
CA TYR A 151 -18.74 -24.65 -6.21
C TYR A 151 -18.93 -25.85 -7.14
N TYR A 152 -20.17 -26.34 -7.26
CA TYR A 152 -20.52 -27.37 -8.24
C TYR A 152 -20.42 -26.84 -9.68
N LEU A 153 -20.90 -25.61 -9.92
CA LEU A 153 -20.79 -24.96 -11.22
C LEU A 153 -19.32 -24.70 -11.61
N ALA A 154 -18.46 -24.38 -10.63
CA ALA A 154 -17.03 -24.22 -10.85
C ALA A 154 -16.35 -25.55 -11.22
N LEU A 155 -16.71 -26.66 -10.57
CA LEU A 155 -16.23 -28.00 -10.92
C LEU A 155 -16.66 -28.44 -12.32
N GLN A 156 -17.89 -28.13 -12.75
CA GLN A 156 -18.31 -28.41 -14.12
C GLN A 156 -17.55 -27.60 -15.18
N ARG A 157 -17.07 -26.41 -14.80
CA ARG A 157 -16.26 -25.54 -15.67
C ARG A 157 -14.77 -25.86 -15.62
N PHE A 158 -14.33 -26.84 -14.82
CA PHE A 158 -12.93 -27.26 -14.69
C PHE A 158 -12.32 -27.67 -16.04
N ASP A 159 -13.11 -28.32 -16.90
CA ASP A 159 -12.74 -28.70 -18.28
C ASP A 159 -12.37 -27.49 -19.16
N LYS A 160 -13.02 -26.34 -18.94
CA LYS A 160 -12.77 -25.11 -19.72
C LYS A 160 -11.49 -24.38 -19.28
N GLY A 161 -10.99 -24.65 -18.07
CA GLY A 161 -9.75 -24.06 -17.55
C GLY A 161 -8.49 -24.88 -17.84
N ALA A 162 -8.63 -26.18 -18.14
CA ALA A 162 -7.51 -27.07 -18.46
C ALA A 162 -7.05 -26.99 -19.93
N GLY A 163 -7.83 -26.38 -20.82
CA GLY A 163 -7.56 -26.26 -22.25
C GLY A 163 -6.62 -25.13 -22.68
N LEU A 164 -5.87 -24.48 -21.77
CA LEU A 164 -4.97 -23.36 -22.07
C LEU A 164 -3.47 -23.70 -22.05
N GLN A 165 -3.09 -24.98 -22.06
CA GLN A 165 -1.72 -25.38 -22.39
C GLN A 165 -1.56 -25.55 -23.91
N SER A 166 -1.58 -24.43 -24.65
CA SER A 166 -0.95 -24.36 -25.97
C SER A 166 -0.88 -22.90 -26.45
N VAL A 167 -0.21 -22.03 -25.71
CA VAL A 167 0.41 -20.84 -26.31
C VAL A 167 1.78 -20.63 -25.64
N ASP A 168 2.79 -20.91 -26.45
CA ASP A 168 4.19 -20.46 -26.39
C ASP A 168 5.06 -20.78 -25.17
N GLY A 169 6.16 -21.46 -25.50
CA GLY A 169 7.13 -21.96 -24.54
C GLY A 169 7.89 -20.84 -23.85
N VAL A 170 7.65 -20.70 -22.56
CA VAL A 170 8.65 -20.24 -21.60
C VAL A 170 8.49 -21.12 -20.36
N ASN A 171 9.62 -21.63 -19.88
CA ASN A 171 9.79 -22.34 -18.61
C ASN A 171 8.95 -21.73 -17.47
N ALA A 172 7.73 -22.23 -17.27
CA ALA A 172 6.98 -22.07 -16.04
C ALA A 172 7.19 -23.34 -15.22
N GLY A 173 8.24 -23.31 -14.39
CA GLY A 173 8.45 -24.32 -13.36
C GLY A 173 7.17 -24.45 -12.53
N VAL A 174 6.61 -25.65 -12.50
CA VAL A 174 5.58 -26.00 -11.52
C VAL A 174 6.16 -25.70 -10.14
N PRO A 175 5.43 -25.01 -9.23
CA PRO A 175 5.88 -24.89 -7.86
C PRO A 175 5.91 -26.29 -7.24
N ARG A 176 7.10 -26.92 -7.24
CA ARG A 176 7.49 -27.80 -6.15
C ARG A 176 7.33 -26.98 -4.88
N THR A 177 6.48 -27.41 -3.94
CA THR A 177 6.68 -27.25 -2.49
C THR A 177 5.48 -27.77 -1.70
N TYR A 178 5.41 -29.08 -1.52
CA TYR A 178 4.86 -29.66 -0.28
C TYR A 178 5.86 -30.57 0.46
N ALA A 179 7.04 -30.84 -0.11
CA ALA A 179 8.05 -31.72 0.51
C ALA A 179 9.28 -30.99 1.12
N GLN A 180 9.33 -29.65 1.14
CA GLN A 180 10.50 -28.91 1.67
C GLN A 180 10.20 -27.97 2.84
N ARG A 181 9.01 -28.03 3.45
CA ARG A 181 8.68 -27.17 4.61
C ARG A 181 8.82 -27.86 5.97
N ILE A 182 9.43 -29.04 6.02
CA ILE A 182 9.66 -29.79 7.26
C ILE A 182 11.09 -30.33 7.26
N ASN A 183 12.08 -29.44 7.21
CA ASN A 183 13.47 -29.57 7.70
C ASN A 183 14.32 -28.47 7.03
N GLY A 184 14.63 -27.42 7.80
CA GLY A 184 15.41 -26.26 7.38
C GLY A 184 15.08 -25.06 8.25
#